data_AF-A0A7W6F245-F1
#
_entry.id   AF-A0A7W6F245-F1
#
_cell.length_a   1.000
_cell.length_b   1.000
_cell.length_c   1.000
_cell.angle_alpha   90.00
_cell.angle_beta   90.00
_cell.angle_gamma   90.00
#
_symmetry.space_group_name_H-M   'P 1'
#
loop_
_entity.id
_entity.type
_entity.pdbx_description
1 polymer ?
#
loop_
_entity_poly.entity_id
_entity_poly.type
_entity_poly.pdbx_seq_one_letter_code
_entity_poly.pdbx_strand_id
1 'polypeptide(L)'
;MAPELYMLDWPAEDRASLERFTETMTEVRSRIQAISGDAGGVPVPRLPRIPTAQECARVILQRRLDLRRMAGDHADMLGDPAWEMLLAIFQSDTPRSDTALFDMIGLSGRAQAGPRWVALLIDRGWLVREDAGLHLGQTGRALLERYFADF
;
A
#
# COMPACT_ATOMS: atom_id res chain seq x y z
N MET A 1 -34.29 -13.41 39.88
CA MET A 1 -33.14 -14.24 40.30
C MET A 1 -31.91 -13.36 40.26
N ALA A 2 -31.33 -13.05 41.42
CA ALA A 2 -30.28 -12.04 41.55
C ALA A 2 -28.91 -12.59 41.06
N PRO A 3 -28.23 -11.93 40.11
CA PRO A 3 -26.93 -12.38 39.58
C PRO A 3 -25.78 -12.28 40.59
N GLU A 4 -25.98 -11.63 41.74
CA GLU A 4 -24.93 -11.39 42.73
C GLU A 4 -24.49 -12.64 43.52
N LEU A 5 -25.32 -13.70 43.54
CA LEU A 5 -25.01 -14.92 44.29
C LEU A 5 -24.01 -15.84 43.58
N TYR A 6 -23.81 -15.71 42.26
CA TYR A 6 -22.88 -16.56 41.49
C TYR A 6 -21.43 -16.07 41.52
N MET A 7 -21.15 -14.87 42.06
CA MET A 7 -19.79 -14.31 42.12
C MET A 7 -18.99 -14.73 43.37
N LEU A 8 -19.63 -15.33 44.38
CA LEU A 8 -18.97 -15.71 45.65
C LEU A 8 -18.09 -16.96 45.54
N ASP A 9 -18.37 -17.87 44.61
CA ASP A 9 -17.63 -19.13 44.42
C ASP A 9 -16.42 -19.00 43.50
N TRP A 10 -16.12 -17.79 43.02
CA TRP A 10 -15.08 -17.56 42.03
C TRP A 10 -13.70 -17.35 42.70
N PRO A 11 -12.61 -17.96 42.19
CA PRO A 11 -11.26 -17.74 42.69
C PRO A 11 -10.96 -16.25 42.80
N ALA A 12 -10.19 -15.87 43.83
CA ALA A 12 -9.90 -14.46 44.12
C ALA A 12 -9.28 -13.72 42.91
N GLU A 13 -8.48 -14.41 42.11
CA GLU A 13 -7.87 -13.89 40.88
C GLU A 13 -8.89 -13.55 39.79
N ASP A 14 -9.94 -14.36 39.65
CA ASP A 14 -10.96 -14.16 38.64
C ASP A 14 -11.90 -13.01 39.03
N ARG A 15 -12.22 -12.88 40.33
CA ARG A 15 -12.95 -11.72 40.86
C ARG A 15 -12.19 -10.42 40.62
N ALA A 16 -10.90 -10.39 40.96
CA ALA A 16 -10.04 -9.24 40.72
C ALA A 16 -9.86 -8.91 39.23
N SER A 17 -9.93 -9.92 38.35
CA SER A 17 -9.87 -9.73 36.90
C SER A 17 -11.17 -9.15 36.34
N LEU A 18 -12.32 -9.58 36.84
CA LEU A 18 -13.62 -9.01 36.48
C LEU A 18 -13.78 -7.60 37.01
N GLU A 19 -13.34 -7.31 38.25
CA GLU A 19 -13.35 -5.95 38.81
C GLU A 19 -12.55 -4.99 37.92
N ARG A 20 -11.30 -5.34 37.59
CA ARG A 20 -10.45 -4.57 36.66
C ARG A 20 -11.09 -4.40 35.28
N PHE A 21 -11.73 -5.44 34.76
CA PHE A 21 -12.45 -5.37 33.49
C PHE A 21 -13.65 -4.41 33.57
N THR A 22 -14.44 -4.47 34.64
CA THR A 22 -15.60 -3.60 34.85
C THR A 22 -15.20 -2.14 35.05
N GLU A 23 -14.09 -1.88 35.74
CA GLU A 23 -13.49 -0.54 35.86
C GLU A 23 -13.05 -0.02 34.49
N THR A 24 -12.34 -0.83 33.72
CA THR A 24 -11.88 -0.47 32.36
C THR A 24 -13.08 -0.16 31.44
N MET A 25 -14.12 -1.00 31.47
CA MET A 25 -15.33 -0.78 30.67
C MET A 25 -16.11 0.45 31.13
N THR A 26 -16.09 0.78 32.42
CA THR A 26 -16.70 1.98 32.96
C THR A 26 -15.94 3.24 32.55
N GLU A 27 -14.60 3.19 32.55
CA GLU A 27 -13.76 4.29 32.04
C GLU A 27 -13.99 4.51 30.54
N VAL A 28 -14.00 3.43 29.74
CA VAL A 28 -14.29 3.50 28.29
C VAL A 28 -15.67 4.10 28.05
N ARG A 29 -16.69 3.65 28.80
CA ARG A 29 -18.04 4.19 28.71
C ARG A 29 -18.10 5.66 29.09
N SER A 30 -17.41 6.06 30.16
CA SER A 30 -17.33 7.45 30.60
C SER A 30 -16.64 8.34 29.56
N ARG A 31 -15.54 7.86 28.94
CA ARG A 31 -14.87 8.56 27.83
C ARG A 31 -15.77 8.68 26.61
N ILE A 32 -16.46 7.61 26.22
CA ILE A 32 -17.41 7.65 25.12
C ILE A 32 -18.54 8.63 25.42
N GLN A 33 -19.09 8.65 26.64
CA GLN A 33 -20.14 9.58 27.04
C GLN A 33 -19.67 11.04 27.14
N ALA A 34 -18.44 11.28 27.63
CA ALA A 34 -17.82 12.60 27.64
C ALA A 34 -17.56 13.12 26.21
N ILE A 35 -17.18 12.23 25.29
CA ILE A 35 -17.09 12.53 23.86
C ILE A 35 -18.49 12.70 23.26
N SER A 36 -19.49 12.01 23.80
CA SER A 36 -20.86 11.94 23.26
C SER A 36 -21.84 12.96 23.81
N GLY A 37 -21.35 13.99 24.50
CA GLY A 37 -22.14 14.98 25.24
C GLY A 37 -23.49 15.32 24.61
N ASP A 38 -24.54 15.23 25.44
CA ASP A 38 -25.96 15.48 25.20
C ASP A 38 -26.29 16.97 24.91
N ALA A 39 -25.37 17.67 24.26
CA ALA A 39 -25.53 19.03 23.77
C ALA A 39 -24.62 19.25 22.56
N GLY A 40 -25.13 18.91 21.37
CA GLY A 40 -24.53 19.33 20.11
C GLY A 40 -23.51 18.36 19.51
N GLY A 41 -24.03 17.32 18.85
CA GLY A 41 -23.43 16.73 17.64
C GLY A 41 -21.95 16.39 17.70
N VAL A 42 -21.61 15.25 18.32
CA VAL A 42 -20.32 14.59 18.11
C VAL A 42 -20.10 14.41 16.60
N PRO A 43 -18.96 14.84 16.04
CA PRO A 43 -18.66 14.52 14.67
C PRO A 43 -18.38 13.02 14.60
N VAL A 44 -19.40 12.25 14.22
CA VAL A 44 -19.22 10.86 13.76
C VAL A 44 -18.16 10.93 12.65
N PRO A 45 -17.05 10.17 12.73
CA PRO A 45 -16.10 10.08 11.63
C PRO A 45 -16.87 9.69 10.38
N ARG A 46 -17.01 10.62 9.44
CA ARG A 46 -17.68 10.33 8.17
C ARG A 46 -16.89 9.22 7.51
N LEU A 47 -17.58 8.16 7.08
CA LEU A 47 -16.98 7.13 6.23
C LEU A 47 -16.23 7.83 5.08
N PRO A 48 -15.02 7.36 4.70
CA PRO A 48 -14.26 7.97 3.62
C PRO A 48 -15.14 8.09 2.39
N ARG A 49 -15.27 9.33 1.88
CA ARG A 49 -16.01 9.58 0.65
C ARG A 49 -15.37 8.80 -0.49
N ILE A 50 -16.17 8.06 -1.25
CA ILE A 50 -15.72 7.44 -2.50
C ILE A 50 -15.39 8.57 -3.49
N PRO A 51 -14.13 8.70 -3.97
CA PRO A 51 -13.77 9.72 -4.94
C PRO A 51 -14.53 9.50 -6.25
N THR A 52 -14.88 10.59 -6.92
CA THR A 52 -15.46 10.55 -8.26
C THR A 52 -14.42 10.10 -9.28
N ALA A 53 -14.86 9.55 -10.42
CA ALA A 53 -13.95 9.14 -11.50
C ALA A 53 -13.06 10.31 -11.99
N GLN A 54 -13.58 11.54 -11.99
CA GLN A 54 -12.82 12.74 -12.35
C GLN A 54 -11.71 13.07 -11.34
N GLU A 55 -12.00 12.91 -10.04
CA GLU A 55 -10.98 13.10 -8.99
C GLU A 55 -9.90 12.03 -9.07
N CYS A 56 -10.28 10.76 -9.30
CA CYS A 56 -9.33 9.69 -9.56
C CYS A 56 -8.46 10.01 -10.78
N ALA A 57 -9.07 10.43 -11.89
CA ALA A 57 -8.34 10.80 -13.11
C ALA A 57 -7.36 11.96 -12.86
N ARG A 58 -7.75 12.97 -12.09
CA ARG A 58 -6.88 14.08 -11.68
C ARG A 58 -5.68 13.58 -10.87
N VAL A 59 -5.90 12.71 -9.90
CA VAL A 59 -4.81 12.15 -9.07
C VAL A 59 -3.86 11.30 -9.92
N ILE A 60 -4.39 10.45 -10.81
CA ILE A 60 -3.57 9.63 -11.72
C ILE A 60 -2.76 10.52 -12.68
N LEU A 61 -3.37 11.54 -13.26
CA LEU A 61 -2.68 12.48 -14.16
C LEU A 61 -1.57 13.24 -13.42
N GLN A 62 -1.89 13.77 -12.23
CA GLN A 62 -0.91 14.46 -11.39
C GLN A 62 0.27 13.54 -11.07
N ARG A 63 -0.01 12.28 -10.69
CA ARG A 63 1.03 11.30 -10.41
C ARG A 63 1.93 11.03 -11.61
N ARG A 64 1.35 10.92 -12.81
CA ARG A 64 2.12 10.73 -14.06
C ARG A 64 2.99 11.93 -14.38
N LEU A 65 2.51 13.16 -14.13
CA LEU A 65 3.31 14.37 -14.34
C LEU A 65 4.46 14.47 -13.35
N ASP A 66 4.24 14.16 -12.07
CA ASP A 66 5.27 14.18 -11.05
C ASP A 66 6.35 13.13 -11.32
N LEU A 67 5.94 11.93 -11.72
CA LEU A 67 6.84 10.88 -12.21
C LEU A 67 7.72 11.35 -13.37
N ARG A 68 7.13 12.00 -14.39
CA ARG A 68 7.89 12.56 -15.51
C ARG A 68 8.90 13.62 -15.06
N ARG A 69 8.53 14.48 -14.12
CA ARG A 69 9.46 15.48 -13.56
C ARG A 69 10.63 14.81 -12.83
N MET A 70 10.35 13.78 -12.03
CA MET A 70 11.39 13.03 -11.32
C MET A 70 12.35 12.36 -12.31
N ALA A 71 11.85 11.66 -13.32
CA ALA A 71 12.68 10.94 -14.29
C ALA A 71 13.51 11.85 -15.22
N GLY A 72 13.23 13.16 -15.30
CA GLY A 72 14.00 14.10 -16.11
C GLY A 72 14.04 13.67 -17.58
N ASP A 73 15.24 13.49 -18.12
CA ASP A 73 15.50 13.08 -19.51
C ASP A 73 14.95 11.69 -19.88
N HIS A 74 14.46 10.94 -18.91
CA HIS A 74 13.88 9.61 -19.09
C HIS A 74 12.36 9.56 -18.90
N ALA A 75 11.69 10.72 -18.86
CA ALA A 75 10.25 10.85 -18.69
C ALA A 75 9.43 10.13 -19.78
N ASP A 76 10.00 9.97 -20.97
CA ASP A 76 9.44 9.23 -22.10
C ASP A 76 9.31 7.73 -21.83
N MET A 77 10.13 7.19 -20.92
CA MET A 77 10.18 5.77 -20.58
C MET A 77 9.28 5.38 -19.39
N LEU A 78 8.64 6.35 -18.73
CA LEU A 78 7.67 6.10 -17.65
C LEU A 78 6.24 5.91 -18.16
N GLY A 79 6.10 5.26 -19.31
CA GLY A 79 4.81 4.79 -19.81
C GLY A 79 4.43 3.45 -19.19
N ASP A 80 3.13 3.13 -19.21
CA ASP A 80 2.69 1.74 -19.06
C ASP A 80 3.14 1.00 -20.34
N PRO A 81 3.94 -0.07 -20.26
CA PRO A 81 4.19 -0.97 -19.13
C PRO A 81 5.59 -0.91 -18.49
N ALA A 82 6.47 -0.01 -18.93
CA ALA A 82 7.85 0.06 -18.43
C ALA A 82 7.90 0.31 -16.92
N TRP A 83 7.03 1.18 -16.41
CA TRP A 83 6.91 1.43 -14.98
C TRP A 83 6.49 0.18 -14.19
N GLU A 84 5.53 -0.59 -14.71
CA GLU A 84 5.07 -1.84 -14.11
C GLU A 84 6.18 -2.89 -14.06
N MET A 85 7.02 -2.96 -15.12
CA MET A 85 8.17 -3.86 -15.15
C MET A 85 9.20 -3.54 -14.06
N LEU A 86 9.52 -2.26 -13.85
CA LEU A 86 10.46 -1.82 -12.82
C LEU A 86 9.94 -2.15 -11.42
N LEU A 87 8.66 -1.87 -11.15
CA LEU A 87 8.02 -2.18 -9.88
C LEU A 87 7.96 -3.68 -9.61
N ALA A 88 7.64 -4.49 -10.62
CA ALA A 88 7.55 -5.95 -10.53
C ALA A 88 8.90 -6.59 -10.16
N ILE A 89 10.01 -6.04 -10.67
CA ILE A 89 11.36 -6.53 -10.33
C ILE A 89 11.81 -5.99 -8.96
N PHE A 90 11.49 -4.74 -8.63
CA PHE A 90 11.83 -4.15 -7.34
C PHE A 90 11.17 -4.86 -6.16
N GLN A 91 9.88 -5.23 -6.28
CA GLN A 91 9.15 -5.88 -5.19
C GLN A 91 9.67 -7.29 -4.87
N SER A 92 10.29 -7.98 -5.84
CA SER A 92 10.70 -9.37 -5.66
C SER A 92 12.13 -9.52 -5.16
N ASP A 93 12.95 -8.46 -5.23
CA ASP A 93 14.40 -8.40 -4.94
C ASP A 93 15.20 -9.63 -5.46
N THR A 94 14.65 -10.29 -6.49
CA THR A 94 15.14 -11.53 -7.06
C THR A 94 15.06 -11.45 -8.58
N PRO A 95 16.03 -12.08 -9.27
CA PRO A 95 15.99 -12.25 -10.72
C PRO A 95 14.64 -12.78 -11.18
N ARG A 96 14.12 -12.23 -12.29
CA ARG A 96 12.86 -12.72 -12.87
C ARG A 96 13.00 -13.06 -14.34
N SER A 97 12.42 -14.17 -14.77
CA SER A 97 12.32 -14.48 -16.20
C SER A 97 11.34 -13.54 -16.91
N ASP A 98 11.54 -13.32 -18.20
CA ASP A 98 10.66 -12.49 -19.03
C ASP A 98 9.20 -12.96 -18.96
N THR A 99 8.98 -14.28 -18.99
CA THR A 99 7.63 -14.88 -18.91
C THR A 99 6.95 -14.53 -17.59
N ALA A 100 7.64 -14.75 -16.47
CA ALA A 100 7.11 -14.44 -15.15
C ALA A 100 6.89 -12.93 -14.95
N LEU A 101 7.72 -12.09 -15.58
CA LEU A 101 7.54 -10.64 -15.57
C LEU A 101 6.26 -10.25 -16.32
N PHE A 102 6.09 -10.75 -17.55
CA PHE A 102 4.93 -10.40 -18.38
C PHE A 102 3.61 -10.92 -17.83
N ASP A 103 3.60 -12.10 -17.21
CA ASP A 103 2.43 -12.64 -16.51
C ASP A 103 2.00 -11.73 -15.35
N MET A 104 2.97 -11.24 -14.57
CA MET A 104 2.69 -10.39 -13.41
C MET A 104 2.07 -9.05 -13.76
N ILE A 105 2.48 -8.45 -14.88
CA ILE A 105 2.00 -7.13 -15.32
C ILE A 105 0.90 -7.24 -16.40
N GLY A 106 0.35 -8.44 -16.63
CA GLY A 106 -0.75 -8.64 -17.58
C GLY A 106 -0.39 -8.34 -19.04
N LEU A 107 0.90 -8.44 -19.41
CA LEU A 107 1.36 -8.31 -20.80
C LEU A 107 1.36 -9.64 -21.58
N SER A 108 1.04 -10.75 -20.92
CA SER A 108 0.99 -12.06 -21.54
C SER A 108 0.01 -12.08 -22.72
N GLY A 109 0.50 -12.54 -23.88
CA GLY A 109 -0.22 -12.50 -25.15
C GLY A 109 0.06 -11.29 -26.04
N ARG A 110 0.76 -10.26 -25.55
CA ARG A 110 1.25 -9.14 -26.38
C ARG A 110 2.65 -9.44 -26.90
N ALA A 111 2.73 -10.34 -27.88
CA ALA A 111 3.96 -11.01 -28.32
C ALA A 111 5.18 -10.10 -28.60
N GLN A 112 4.99 -8.83 -28.97
CA GLN A 112 6.09 -7.92 -29.29
C GLN A 112 6.25 -6.73 -28.33
N ALA A 113 5.24 -6.41 -27.51
CA ALA A 113 5.30 -5.22 -26.66
C ALA A 113 6.25 -5.44 -25.47
N GLY A 114 6.15 -6.57 -24.78
CA GLY A 114 6.98 -6.91 -23.63
C GLY A 114 8.49 -6.91 -23.94
N PRO A 115 8.95 -7.73 -24.90
CA PRO A 115 10.37 -7.81 -25.25
C PRO A 115 10.95 -6.47 -25.73
N ARG A 116 10.18 -5.67 -26.47
CA ARG A 116 10.62 -4.34 -26.93
C ARG A 116 10.89 -3.40 -25.75
N TRP A 117 10.02 -3.38 -24.75
CA TRP A 117 10.22 -2.57 -23.55
C TRP A 117 11.41 -3.06 -22.72
N VAL A 118 11.58 -4.37 -22.58
CA VAL A 118 12.76 -4.94 -21.91
C VAL A 118 14.05 -4.52 -22.61
N ALA A 119 14.12 -4.60 -23.93
CA ALA A 119 15.29 -4.18 -24.69
C ALA A 119 15.61 -2.69 -24.49
N LEU A 120 14.59 -1.82 -24.52
CA LEU A 120 14.75 -0.38 -24.27
C LEU A 120 15.23 -0.08 -22.85
N LEU A 121 14.71 -0.81 -21.86
CA LEU A 121 15.11 -0.64 -20.46
C LEU A 121 16.54 -1.14 -20.20
N ILE A 122 16.97 -2.20 -20.90
CA ILE A 122 18.37 -2.67 -20.85
C ILE A 122 19.31 -1.65 -21.49
N ASP A 123 18.98 -1.14 -22.68
CA ASP A 123 19.79 -0.15 -23.40
C ASP A 123 20.06 1.11 -22.56
N ARG A 124 19.09 1.52 -21.74
CA ARG A 124 19.20 2.66 -20.82
C ARG A 124 19.85 2.32 -19.47
N GLY A 125 20.22 1.06 -19.23
CA GLY A 125 20.80 0.60 -17.97
C GLY A 125 19.81 0.58 -16.79
N TRP A 126 18.51 0.56 -17.08
CA TRP A 126 17.46 0.49 -16.06
C TRP A 126 17.21 -0.96 -15.64
N LEU A 127 17.34 -1.88 -16.59
CA LEU A 127 17.38 -3.31 -16.35
C LEU A 127 18.73 -3.89 -16.78
N VAL A 128 19.09 -5.01 -16.16
CA VAL A 128 20.24 -5.83 -16.55
C VAL A 128 19.74 -7.25 -16.71
N ARG A 129 20.23 -7.94 -17.74
CA ARG A 129 19.96 -9.36 -17.97
C ARG A 129 21.20 -10.16 -17.60
N GLU A 130 21.03 -11.08 -16.68
CA GLU A 130 22.06 -12.05 -16.26
C GLU A 130 21.49 -13.46 -16.38
N ASP A 131 22.32 -14.49 -16.18
CA ASP A 131 21.93 -15.90 -16.32
C ASP A 131 20.74 -16.28 -15.43
N ALA A 132 20.59 -15.62 -14.28
CA ALA A 132 19.50 -15.85 -13.34
C ALA A 132 18.18 -15.19 -13.77
N GLY A 133 18.22 -14.17 -14.65
CA GLY A 133 17.04 -13.44 -15.11
C GLY A 133 17.27 -11.93 -15.29
N LEU A 134 16.16 -11.19 -15.31
CA LEU A 134 16.15 -9.73 -15.30
C LEU A 134 16.25 -9.17 -13.88
N HIS A 135 17.08 -8.15 -13.72
CA HIS A 135 17.29 -7.41 -12.49
C HIS A 135 17.26 -5.90 -12.76
N LEU A 136 17.12 -5.11 -11.71
CA LEU A 136 17.29 -3.66 -11.79
C LEU A 136 18.76 -3.30 -11.95
N GLY A 137 19.05 -2.49 -12.97
CA GLY A 137 20.32 -1.77 -13.06
C GLY A 137 20.39 -0.64 -12.03
N GLN A 138 21.60 -0.09 -11.84
CA GLN A 138 21.84 0.98 -10.88
C GLN A 138 20.93 2.20 -11.09
N THR A 139 20.71 2.59 -12.35
CA THR A 139 19.84 3.73 -12.71
C THR A 139 18.38 3.46 -12.34
N GLY A 140 17.87 2.26 -12.66
CA GLY A 140 16.50 1.86 -12.34
C GLY A 140 16.27 1.77 -10.83
N ARG A 141 17.24 1.22 -10.09
CA ARG A 141 17.21 1.14 -8.63
C ARG A 141 17.20 2.53 -7.99
N ALA A 142 18.14 3.41 -8.36
CA ALA A 142 18.22 4.76 -7.81
C ALA A 142 16.94 5.59 -8.09
N LEU A 143 16.32 5.41 -9.26
CA LEU A 143 15.04 6.06 -9.58
C LEU A 143 13.92 5.63 -8.64
N LEU A 144 13.79 4.32 -8.40
CA LEU A 144 12.75 3.77 -7.53
C LEU A 144 12.99 4.15 -6.07
N GLU A 145 14.23 4.08 -5.59
CA GLU A 145 14.60 4.50 -4.23
C GLU A 145 14.24 5.98 -4.00
N ARG A 146 14.56 6.87 -4.95
CA ARG A 146 14.16 8.27 -4.86
C ARG A 146 12.64 8.45 -4.88
N TYR A 147 11.94 7.70 -5.74
CA TYR A 147 10.47 7.75 -5.82
C TYR A 147 9.79 7.35 -4.50
N PHE A 148 10.33 6.35 -3.80
CA PHE A 148 9.80 5.89 -2.51
C PHE A 148 10.27 6.73 -1.32
N ALA A 149 11.38 7.46 -1.43
CA ALA A 149 11.83 8.39 -0.39
C ALA A 149 10.91 9.61 -0.22
N ASP A 150 10.13 9.96 -1.25
CA ASP A 150 9.19 11.08 -1.24
C ASP A 150 7.77 10.71 -0.71
N PHE A 151 7.60 9.50 -0.15
CA PHE A 151 6.38 9.01 0.50
C PHE A 151 6.59 8.77 1.99
#